data_AF-A0A8C2U4A0-F1
#
_entry.id   AF-A0A8C2U4A0-F1
#
_cell.length_a   1.000
_cell.length_b   1.000
_cell.length_c   1.000
_cell.angle_alpha   90.00
_cell.angle_beta   90.00
_cell.angle_gamma   90.00
#
_symmetry.space_group_name_H-M   'P 1'
#
loop_
_entity.id
_entity.type
_entity.pdbx_description
1 polymer ?
#
loop_
_entity_poly.entity_id
_entity_poly.type
_entity_poly.pdbx_seq_one_letter_code
_entity_poly.pdbx_strand_id
1 'polypeptide(L)'
;MTMEEVRQYERETQEATNEIIGLVTPTISVSEVGQPTDTHSAPASAPSTPLSDDAPDFLAPPKARPRKKSAPETLTLPALRERASAE
;
A
#
# COMPACT_ATOMS: atom_id res chain seq x y z
N MET A 1 -11.86 24.90 12.20
CA MET A 1 -12.68 23.72 11.91
C MET A 1 -12.09 22.54 12.66
N THR A 2 -12.83 21.97 13.59
CA THR A 2 -12.42 20.78 14.35
C THR A 2 -12.91 19.51 13.63
N MET A 3 -12.31 18.36 13.92
CA MET A 3 -12.80 17.08 13.37
C MET A 3 -14.24 16.78 13.79
N GLU A 4 -14.67 17.30 14.95
CA GLU A 4 -16.03 17.12 15.41
C GLU A 4 -17.03 17.94 14.61
N GLU A 5 -16.67 19.19 14.28
CA GLU A 5 -17.48 20.04 13.40
C GLU A 5 -17.65 19.43 12.00
N VAL A 6 -16.60 18.78 11.47
CA VAL A 6 -16.68 18.08 10.17
C VAL A 6 -17.65 16.90 10.24
N ARG A 7 -17.56 16.05 11.27
CA ARG A 7 -18.46 14.90 11.45
C ARG A 7 -19.92 15.32 11.61
N GLN A 8 -20.15 16.41 12.34
CA GLN A 8 -21.49 16.92 12.55
C GLN A 8 -22.10 17.44 11.25
N TYR A 9 -21.33 18.21 10.47
CA TYR A 9 -21.75 18.69 9.15
C TYR A 9 -22.09 17.55 8.18
N GLU A 10 -21.25 16.51 8.12
CA GLU A 10 -21.51 15.33 7.29
C GLU A 10 -22.81 14.62 7.69
N ARG A 11 -23.05 14.46 8.99
CA ARG A 11 -24.27 13.85 9.52
C ARG A 11 -25.51 14.68 9.17
N GLU A 12 -25.48 15.98 9.42
CA GLU A 12 -26.60 16.89 9.14
C GLU A 12 -26.95 16.90 7.65
N THR A 13 -25.93 16.89 6.79
CA THR A 13 -26.12 16.83 5.34
C THR A 13 -26.79 15.52 4.92
N GLN A 14 -26.40 14.40 5.52
CA GLN A 14 -27.00 13.10 5.24
C GLN A 14 -28.44 13.03 5.75
N GLU A 15 -28.72 13.52 6.96
CA GLU A 15 -30.06 13.56 7.54
C GLU A 15 -31.01 14.42 6.71
N ALA A 16 -30.57 15.62 6.29
CA ALA A 16 -31.35 16.48 5.40
C ALA A 16 -31.64 15.81 4.04
N THR A 17 -30.67 15.09 3.49
CA THR A 17 -30.86 14.32 2.25
C THR A 17 -31.92 13.22 2.43
N ASN A 18 -31.88 12.53 3.59
CA ASN A 18 -32.83 11.47 3.91
C ASN A 18 -34.26 12.01 4.11
N GLU A 19 -34.43 13.23 4.60
CA GLU A 19 -35.76 13.87 4.70
C GLU A 19 -36.33 14.21 3.30
N ILE A 20 -35.48 14.59 2.35
CA ILE A 20 -35.90 15.00 1.00
C ILE A 20 -36.23 13.78 0.12
N ILE A 21 -35.36 12.77 0.14
CA ILE A 21 -35.41 11.63 -0.81
C ILE A 21 -36.01 10.38 -0.15
N GLY A 22 -36.11 10.36 1.18
CA GLY A 22 -36.40 9.16 1.95
C GLY A 22 -35.14 8.33 2.22
N LEU A 23 -35.25 7.33 3.10
CA LEU A 23 -34.18 6.38 3.36
C LEU A 23 -33.94 5.49 2.13
N VAL A 24 -32.95 5.84 1.31
CA VAL A 24 -32.54 5.04 0.15
C VAL A 24 -31.52 4.01 0.60
N THR A 25 -31.93 2.76 0.73
CA THR A 25 -30.99 1.65 0.89
C THR A 25 -30.32 1.37 -0.46
N PRO A 26 -28.97 1.30 -0.53
CA PRO A 26 -28.30 0.88 -1.75
C PRO A 26 -28.77 -0.55 -2.08
N THR A 27 -29.32 -0.73 -3.28
CA THR A 27 -29.69 -2.06 -3.77
C THR A 27 -28.39 -2.78 -4.14
N ILE A 28 -27.85 -3.55 -3.19
CA ILE A 28 -26.68 -4.41 -3.42
C ILE A 28 -27.20 -5.81 -3.72
N SER A 29 -27.11 -6.23 -4.98
CA SER A 29 -27.36 -7.62 -5.37
C SER A 29 -26.03 -8.36 -5.39
N VAL A 30 -25.83 -9.24 -4.40
CA VAL A 30 -24.70 -10.18 -4.40
C VAL A 30 -25.15 -11.40 -5.21
N SER A 31 -24.56 -11.60 -6.40
CA SER A 31 -24.71 -12.84 -7.14
C SER A 31 -23.62 -13.81 -6.69
N GLU A 32 -24.01 -15.02 -6.34
CA GLU A 32 -23.06 -16.10 -6.07
C GLU A 32 -22.44 -16.51 -7.41
N VAL A 33 -21.24 -16.00 -7.69
CA VAL A 33 -20.42 -16.54 -8.78
C VAL A 33 -19.99 -17.92 -8.33
N GLY A 34 -20.52 -18.96 -8.97
CA GLY A 34 -20.14 -20.34 -8.69
C GLY A 34 -18.61 -20.46 -8.64
N GLN A 35 -18.11 -20.99 -7.52
CA GLN A 35 -16.68 -21.17 -7.29
C GLN A 35 -16.11 -21.94 -8.50
N PRO A 36 -15.17 -21.36 -9.27
CA PRO A 36 -14.61 -22.08 -10.40
C PRO A 36 -13.99 -23.36 -9.87
N THR A 37 -14.45 -24.50 -10.37
CA THR A 37 -13.79 -25.80 -10.13
C THR A 37 -12.32 -25.62 -10.43
N ASP A 38 -11.44 -25.91 -9.47
CA ASP A 38 -9.98 -25.73 -9.52
C ASP A 38 -9.40 -26.06 -10.90
N THR A 39 -9.41 -25.09 -11.80
CA THR A 39 -8.80 -25.19 -13.11
C THR A 39 -7.89 -24.00 -13.23
N HIS A 40 -6.88 -24.00 -12.35
CA HIS A 40 -5.50 -23.53 -12.58
C HIS A 40 -5.30 -22.39 -13.60
N SER A 41 -6.16 -21.39 -13.56
CA SER A 41 -6.17 -20.24 -14.45
C SER A 41 -6.77 -19.11 -13.64
N ALA A 42 -5.97 -18.06 -13.44
CA ALA A 42 -6.42 -16.87 -12.74
C ALA A 42 -7.73 -16.37 -13.36
N PRO A 43 -8.64 -15.73 -12.59
CA PRO A 43 -9.79 -15.05 -13.19
C PRO A 43 -9.27 -14.15 -14.32
N ALA A 44 -9.99 -14.11 -15.45
CA ALA A 44 -9.53 -13.50 -16.71
C ALA A 44 -9.08 -12.01 -16.59
N SER A 45 -9.38 -11.34 -15.48
CA SER A 45 -9.01 -9.97 -15.17
C SER A 45 -7.74 -9.82 -14.32
N ALA A 46 -7.19 -10.90 -13.75
CA ALA A 46 -6.02 -10.85 -12.90
C ALA A 46 -4.81 -11.49 -13.61
N PRO A 47 -3.67 -10.80 -13.71
CA PRO A 47 -2.45 -11.42 -14.21
C PRO A 47 -2.09 -12.59 -13.29
N SER A 48 -1.88 -13.77 -13.86
CA SER A 48 -1.34 -14.90 -13.12
C SER A 48 0.06 -14.53 -12.64
N THR A 49 0.25 -14.47 -11.32
CA THR A 49 1.58 -14.36 -10.73
C THR A 49 2.39 -15.59 -11.16
N PRO A 50 3.49 -15.43 -11.90
CA PRO A 50 4.31 -16.58 -12.27
C PRO A 50 4.85 -17.25 -11.00
N LEU A 51 4.58 -18.55 -10.84
CA LEU A 51 5.07 -19.41 -9.76
C LEU A 51 6.56 -19.78 -9.96
N SER A 52 7.40 -18.83 -10.36
CA SER A 52 8.84 -19.07 -10.32
C SER A 52 9.29 -19.00 -8.87
N ASP A 53 9.84 -20.10 -8.36
CA ASP A 53 10.53 -20.14 -7.06
C ASP A 53 11.84 -19.34 -7.07
N ASP A 54 12.31 -18.93 -8.25
CA ASP A 54 13.49 -18.08 -8.38
C ASP A 54 13.17 -16.62 -8.03
N ALA A 55 14.06 -15.99 -7.28
CA ALA A 55 13.90 -14.61 -6.88
C ALA A 55 14.07 -13.69 -8.10
N PRO A 56 13.23 -12.66 -8.27
CA PRO A 56 13.33 -11.80 -9.45
C PRO A 56 14.64 -11.01 -9.48
N ASP A 57 15.18 -10.83 -10.69
CA ASP A 57 16.49 -10.21 -10.95
C ASP A 57 16.70 -8.83 -10.30
N PHE A 58 15.64 -8.07 -10.06
CA PHE A 58 15.74 -6.75 -9.42
C PHE A 58 16.05 -6.81 -7.92
N LEU A 59 15.82 -7.96 -7.28
CA LEU A 59 16.25 -8.21 -5.89
C LEU A 59 17.73 -8.61 -5.82
N ALA A 60 18.35 -8.93 -6.96
CA ALA A 60 19.77 -9.25 -6.96
C ALA A 60 20.58 -8.04 -6.45
N PRO A 61 21.60 -8.28 -5.61
CA PRO A 61 22.50 -7.22 -5.19
C PRO A 61 23.13 -6.58 -6.45
N PRO A 62 23.18 -5.25 -6.56
CA PRO A 62 23.70 -4.60 -7.76
C PRO A 62 25.14 -5.04 -8.05
N LYS A 63 25.34 -5.71 -9.20
CA LYS A 63 26.59 -6.40 -9.58
C LYS A 63 27.84 -5.51 -9.58
N ALA A 64 27.68 -4.19 -9.69
CA ALA A 64 28.78 -3.24 -9.58
C ALA A 64 28.30 -1.82 -9.26
N ARG A 65 27.61 -1.60 -8.12
CA ARG A 65 27.58 -0.23 -7.59
C ARG A 65 28.91 0.04 -6.88
N PRO A 66 29.71 1.04 -7.26
CA PRO A 66 30.78 1.52 -6.39
C PRO A 66 30.12 1.95 -5.08
N ARG A 67 30.23 1.09 -4.05
CA ARG A 67 29.79 1.45 -2.71
C ARG A 67 30.68 2.62 -2.31
N LYS A 68 30.09 3.78 -2.05
CA LYS A 68 30.80 4.83 -1.32
C LYS A 68 31.25 4.17 -0.02
N LYS A 69 32.56 3.96 0.15
CA LYS A 69 33.12 3.29 1.34
C LYS A 69 32.93 4.14 2.60
N SER A 70 32.63 5.42 2.45
CA SER A 70 32.19 6.30 3.52
C SER A 70 30.69 6.56 3.41
N ALA A 71 29.99 6.43 4.54
CA ALA A 71 28.72 7.11 4.73
C ALA A 71 28.99 8.63 4.64
N PRO A 72 28.06 9.45 4.11
CA PRO A 72 28.19 10.90 4.19
C PRO A 72 28.37 11.33 5.66
N GLU A 73 29.12 12.41 5.93
CA GLU A 73 29.39 12.88 7.31
C GLU A 73 28.10 13.08 8.13
N THR A 74 26.98 13.38 7.46
CA THR A 74 25.66 13.53 8.07
C THR A 74 25.04 12.23 8.62
N LEU A 75 25.57 11.07 8.23
CA LEU A 75 25.12 9.75 8.68
C LEU A 75 26.16 9.03 9.56
N THR A 76 27.31 9.65 9.82
CA THR A 76 28.32 9.11 10.73
C THR A 76 28.01 9.57 12.15
N LEU A 77 27.75 8.63 13.07
CA LEU A 77 27.60 8.95 14.49
C LEU A 77 28.89 9.60 15.03
N PRO A 78 28.81 10.60 15.92
CA PRO A 78 29.99 11.30 16.44
C PRO A 78 31.08 10.35 16.98
N ALA A 79 30.67 9.27 17.67
CA ALA A 79 31.59 8.28 18.24
C ALA A 79 32.37 7.44 17.21
N LEU A 80 31.88 7.34 15.97
CA LEU A 80 32.56 6.66 14.87
C LEU A 80 33.46 7.61 14.07
N ARG A 81 33.24 8.92 14.16
CA ARG A 81 34.06 9.95 13.49
C ARG A 81 35.48 9.99 14.05
N GLU A 82 35.61 9.93 15.38
CA GLU A 82 36.92 9.97 16.06
C GLU A 82 37.82 8.78 15.69
N ARG A 83 37.22 7.60 15.42
CA ARG A 83 37.95 6.40 15.03
C ARG A 83 38.41 6.41 13.57
N ALA A 84 37.69 7.12 12.70
CA ALA A 84 38.04 7.22 11.28
C ALA A 84 39.15 8.25 11.01
N SER A 85 39.36 9.22 11.90
CA SER A 85 40.41 10.24 11.78
C SER A 85 41.76 9.82 12.39
N ALA A 86 41.83 8.62 12.97
CA ALA A 86 43.00 8.08 13.66
C ALA A 86 43.77 7.04 12.81
N GLU A 87 43.42 6.87 11.54
CA GLU A 87 44.10 6.03 10.55
C GLU A 87 44.68 6.88 9.41
#